data_AF-A0A7X8IJ56-F1
#
_entry.id   AF-A0A7X8IJ56-F1
#
_cell.length_a   1.000
_cell.length_b   1.000
_cell.length_c   1.000
_cell.angle_alpha   90.00
_cell.angle_beta   90.00
_cell.angle_gamma   90.00
#
_symmetry.space_group_name_H-M   'P 1'
#
loop_
_entity.id
_entity.type
_entity.pdbx_description
1 polymer ?
#
loop_
_entity_poly.entity_id
_entity_poly.type
_entity_poly.pdbx_seq_one_letter_code
_entity_poly.pdbx_strand_id
1 'polypeptide(L)'
;MILESYNPIFLALLGTLFTWFMTALGSAFVIFFKSIKEWLLDTMLGFAAGVMIAASFWSLLDPAIEMSSGSPFPAVIGFLLGGAFLRLIDLLLPHVHTAHGETEREGIKTPWGKSTLMFLAVTLHNFPEGMAVGVGFGALAHGGDATSIAAAIALTLG
;
A
#
# COMPACT_ATOMS: atom_id res chain seq x y z
N MET A 1 -15.41 -17.52 10.24
CA MET A 1 -16.38 -17.98 11.25
C MET A 1 -16.56 -17.05 12.46
N ILE A 2 -15.53 -16.37 13.04
CA ILE A 2 -15.77 -15.29 14.05
C ILE A 2 -15.74 -13.88 13.42
N LEU A 3 -14.92 -13.66 12.38
CA LEU A 3 -14.79 -12.34 11.75
C LEU A 3 -15.94 -11.99 10.79
N GLU A 4 -16.68 -12.97 10.29
CA GLU A 4 -17.82 -12.79 9.36
C GLU A 4 -18.98 -12.02 9.98
N SER A 5 -19.11 -12.05 11.32
CA SER A 5 -20.17 -11.39 12.07
C SER A 5 -19.85 -9.96 12.50
N TYR A 6 -18.62 -9.48 12.24
CA TYR A 6 -18.21 -8.11 12.57
C TYR A 6 -18.44 -7.16 11.39
N ASN A 7 -18.68 -5.89 11.71
CA ASN A 7 -18.88 -4.85 10.71
C ASN A 7 -17.61 -4.70 9.84
N PRO A 8 -17.70 -4.84 8.49
CA PRO A 8 -16.56 -4.72 7.59
C PRO A 8 -15.77 -3.41 7.73
N ILE A 9 -16.45 -2.31 8.03
CA ILE A 9 -15.82 -1.00 8.26
C ILE A 9 -14.96 -1.03 9.52
N PHE A 10 -15.44 -1.69 10.57
CA PHE A 10 -14.68 -1.83 11.81
C PHE A 10 -13.45 -2.72 11.62
N LEU A 11 -13.57 -3.79 10.84
CA LEU A 11 -12.44 -4.64 10.47
C LEU A 11 -11.40 -3.89 9.62
N ALA A 12 -11.85 -3.12 8.62
CA ALA A 12 -10.98 -2.25 7.83
C ALA A 12 -10.26 -1.21 8.70
N LEU A 13 -10.95 -0.61 9.67
CA LEU A 13 -10.34 0.31 10.63
C LEU A 13 -9.27 -0.39 11.48
N LEU A 14 -9.55 -1.58 12.02
CA LEU A 14 -8.57 -2.33 12.79
C LEU A 14 -7.36 -2.75 11.93
N GLY A 15 -7.61 -3.18 10.70
CA GLY A 15 -6.55 -3.55 9.76
C GLY A 15 -5.64 -2.37 9.42
N THR A 16 -6.22 -1.21 9.10
CA THR A 16 -5.44 0.00 8.80
C THR A 16 -4.72 0.58 10.03
N LEU A 17 -5.31 0.47 11.23
CA LEU A 17 -4.59 0.82 12.46
C LEU A 17 -3.43 -0.13 12.75
N PHE A 18 -3.59 -1.41 12.40
CA PHE A 18 -2.52 -2.39 12.52
C PHE A 18 -1.37 -2.09 11.55
N THR A 19 -1.63 -1.79 10.27
CA THR A 19 -0.57 -1.43 9.31
C THR A 19 0.14 -0.13 9.72
N TRP A 20 -0.61 0.86 10.21
CA TRP A 20 -0.04 2.07 10.79
C TRP A 20 0.87 1.76 11.99
N PHE A 21 0.41 0.90 12.91
CA PHE A 21 1.19 0.49 14.07
C PHE A 21 2.48 -0.23 13.67
N MET A 22 2.44 -1.11 12.67
CA MET A 22 3.63 -1.79 12.17
C MET A 22 4.62 -0.83 11.50
N THR A 23 4.13 0.17 10.78
CA THR A 23 4.99 1.25 10.24
C THR A 23 5.64 2.05 11.36
N ALA A 24 4.87 2.43 12.38
CA ALA A 24 5.38 3.16 13.54
C ALA A 24 6.43 2.33 14.30
N LEU A 25 6.15 1.05 14.54
CA LEU A 25 7.07 0.11 15.19
C LEU A 25 8.36 -0.06 14.40
N GLY A 26 8.27 -0.25 13.08
CA GLY A 26 9.42 -0.33 12.18
C GLY A 26 10.27 0.94 12.22
N SER A 27 9.64 2.11 12.20
CA SER A 27 10.34 3.40 12.28
C SER A 27 11.02 3.64 13.63
N ALA A 28 10.47 3.09 14.74
CA ALA A 28 11.02 3.25 16.07
C ALA A 28 12.42 2.60 16.22
N PHE A 29 12.77 1.62 15.37
CA PHE A 29 14.11 1.03 15.38
C PHE A 29 15.23 2.03 15.08
N VAL A 30 14.93 3.16 14.43
CA VAL A 30 15.90 4.25 14.18
C VAL A 30 16.44 4.85 15.50
N ILE A 31 15.70 4.72 16.61
CA ILE A 31 16.15 5.16 17.95
C ILE A 31 17.35 4.34 18.42
N PHE A 32 17.39 3.05 18.08
CA PHE A 32 18.45 2.12 18.48
C PHE A 32 19.55 2.00 17.41
N PHE A 33 19.18 2.02 16.13
CA PHE A 33 20.07 1.80 15.00
C PHE A 33 20.02 3.02 14.06
N LYS A 34 21.04 3.88 14.15
CA LYS A 34 21.15 5.09 13.28
C LYS A 34 21.73 4.82 11.90
N SER A 35 22.33 3.64 11.69
CA SER A 35 22.87 3.21 10.41
C SER A 35 22.57 1.73 10.17
N ILE A 36 22.22 1.40 8.93
CA ILE A 36 21.94 0.04 8.46
C ILE A 36 22.93 -0.23 7.33
N LYS A 37 23.42 -1.47 7.24
CA LYS A 37 24.28 -1.89 6.12
C LYS A 37 23.46 -1.86 4.82
N GLU A 38 24.03 -1.32 3.75
CA GLU A 38 23.35 -1.15 2.46
C GLU A 38 22.72 -2.46 1.94
N TRP A 39 23.47 -3.58 1.94
CA TRP A 39 22.93 -4.88 1.53
C TRP A 39 21.71 -5.34 2.34
N LEU A 40 21.64 -4.99 3.63
CA LEU A 40 20.51 -5.32 4.47
C LEU A 40 19.31 -4.43 4.12
N LEU A 41 19.54 -3.14 3.88
CA LEU A 41 18.51 -2.22 3.40
C LEU A 41 17.95 -2.69 2.05
N ASP A 42 18.80 -3.06 1.10
CA ASP A 42 18.39 -3.57 -0.21
C ASP A 42 17.59 -4.87 -0.10
N THR A 43 18.00 -5.76 0.82
CA THR A 43 17.25 -7.00 1.11
C THR A 43 15.86 -6.69 1.68
N MET A 44 15.76 -5.72 2.58
CA MET A 44 14.47 -5.29 3.16
C MET A 44 13.56 -4.68 2.09
N LEU A 45 14.09 -3.81 1.23
CA LEU A 45 13.34 -3.21 0.11
C LEU A 45 12.87 -4.27 -0.90
N GLY A 46 13.75 -5.22 -1.25
CA GLY A 46 13.41 -6.32 -2.15
C GLY A 46 12.35 -7.26 -1.56
N PHE A 47 12.44 -7.56 -0.27
CA PHE A 47 11.42 -8.35 0.43
C PHE A 47 10.06 -7.64 0.41
N ALA A 48 10.02 -6.36 0.81
CA ALA A 48 8.79 -5.57 0.80
C ALA A 48 8.17 -5.49 -0.60
N ALA A 49 8.96 -5.21 -1.63
CA ALA A 49 8.49 -5.18 -3.02
C ALA A 49 7.91 -6.54 -3.47
N GLY A 50 8.57 -7.65 -3.11
CA GLY A 50 8.10 -9.00 -3.45
C GLY A 50 6.77 -9.34 -2.78
N VAL A 51 6.63 -9.03 -1.50
CA VAL A 51 5.38 -9.20 -0.73
C VAL A 51 4.24 -8.39 -1.37
N MET A 52 4.48 -7.12 -1.71
CA MET A 52 3.47 -6.26 -2.33
C MET A 52 3.06 -6.72 -3.73
N ILE A 53 4.00 -7.25 -4.54
CA ILE A 53 3.67 -7.85 -5.84
C ILE A 53 2.79 -9.09 -5.65
N ALA A 54 3.12 -9.96 -4.70
CA ALA A 54 2.33 -11.15 -4.42
C ALA A 54 0.91 -10.78 -3.93
N ALA A 55 0.81 -9.88 -2.95
CA ALA A 55 -0.48 -9.40 -2.45
C ALA A 55 -1.33 -8.76 -3.56
N SER A 56 -0.72 -8.01 -4.48
CA SER A 56 -1.42 -7.41 -5.62
C SER A 56 -2.06 -8.45 -6.55
N PHE A 57 -1.42 -9.62 -6.73
CA PHE A 57 -1.96 -10.68 -7.58
C PHE A 57 -2.99 -11.54 -6.83
N TRP A 58 -2.57 -12.20 -5.74
CA TRP A 58 -3.38 -13.20 -5.05
C TRP A 58 -4.48 -12.60 -4.17
N SER A 59 -4.27 -11.42 -3.61
CA SER A 59 -5.23 -10.84 -2.66
C SER A 59 -6.12 -9.76 -3.28
N LEU A 60 -5.79 -9.27 -4.49
CA LEU A 60 -6.56 -8.22 -5.17
C LEU A 60 -6.97 -8.62 -6.59
N LEU A 61 -6.01 -8.93 -7.48
CA LEU A 61 -6.30 -9.14 -8.90
C LEU A 61 -7.14 -10.41 -9.14
N ASP A 62 -6.71 -11.55 -8.60
CA ASP A 62 -7.39 -12.84 -8.76
C ASP A 62 -8.81 -12.80 -8.16
N PRO A 63 -9.02 -12.33 -6.91
CA PRO A 63 -10.36 -12.12 -6.37
C PRO A 63 -11.22 -11.17 -7.20
N ALA A 64 -10.65 -10.08 -7.75
CA ALA A 64 -11.42 -9.15 -8.59
C ALA A 64 -11.93 -9.80 -9.88
N ILE A 65 -11.15 -10.72 -10.47
CA ILE A 65 -11.55 -11.48 -11.67
C ILE A 65 -12.66 -12.47 -11.30
N GLU A 66 -12.53 -13.18 -10.18
CA GLU A 66 -13.57 -14.11 -9.70
C GLU A 66 -14.90 -13.40 -9.42
N MET A 67 -14.86 -12.25 -8.75
CA MET A 67 -16.04 -11.41 -8.48
C MET A 67 -16.73 -10.92 -9.75
N SER A 68 -16.02 -10.86 -10.87
CA SER A 68 -16.56 -10.47 -12.18
C SER A 68 -17.01 -11.66 -13.04
N SER A 69 -17.23 -12.83 -12.43
CA SER A 69 -17.57 -14.08 -13.12
C SER A 69 -16.51 -14.51 -14.15
N GLY A 70 -15.24 -14.27 -13.84
CA GLY A 70 -14.09 -14.66 -14.67
C GLY A 70 -13.72 -13.67 -15.79
N SER A 71 -14.37 -12.51 -15.85
CA SER A 71 -14.05 -11.48 -16.84
C SER A 71 -12.83 -10.66 -16.42
N PRO A 72 -11.70 -10.66 -17.17
CA PRO A 72 -10.55 -9.86 -16.76
C PRO A 72 -10.77 -8.36 -16.94
N PHE A 73 -11.77 -7.93 -17.71
CA PHE A 73 -11.93 -6.54 -18.12
C PHE A 73 -12.11 -5.56 -16.95
N PRO A 74 -12.97 -5.81 -15.94
CA PRO A 74 -13.10 -4.91 -14.80
C PRO A 74 -11.79 -4.77 -14.01
N ALA A 75 -11.07 -5.88 -13.79
CA ALA A 75 -9.81 -5.89 -13.09
C ALA A 75 -8.71 -5.13 -13.85
N VAL A 76 -8.60 -5.34 -15.16
CA VAL A 76 -7.65 -4.62 -16.04
C VAL A 76 -7.94 -3.13 -16.08
N ILE A 77 -9.21 -2.74 -16.25
CA ILE A 77 -9.61 -1.33 -16.27
C ILE A 77 -9.31 -0.69 -14.91
N GLY A 78 -9.66 -1.36 -13.80
CA GLY A 78 -9.36 -0.88 -12.45
C GLY A 78 -7.85 -0.73 -12.20
N PHE A 79 -7.05 -1.70 -12.62
CA PHE A 79 -5.60 -1.67 -12.50
C PHE A 79 -4.98 -0.51 -13.30
N LEU A 80 -5.40 -0.33 -14.56
CA LEU A 80 -4.92 0.77 -15.41
C LEU A 80 -5.33 2.14 -14.89
N LEU A 81 -6.57 2.29 -14.43
CA LEU A 81 -7.04 3.54 -13.81
C LEU A 81 -6.31 3.84 -12.51
N GLY A 82 -6.07 2.83 -11.67
CA GLY A 82 -5.26 2.95 -10.46
C GLY A 82 -3.81 3.38 -10.77
N GLY A 83 -3.18 2.74 -11.75
CA GLY A 83 -1.84 3.11 -12.21
C GLY A 83 -1.79 4.53 -12.78
N ALA A 84 -2.77 4.93 -13.59
CA ALA A 84 -2.87 6.28 -14.12
C ALA A 84 -3.10 7.31 -13.00
N PHE A 85 -3.91 6.97 -11.99
CA PHE A 85 -4.14 7.81 -10.81
C PHE A 85 -2.85 8.02 -10.00
N LEU A 86 -2.09 6.95 -9.72
CA LEU A 86 -0.80 7.07 -9.04
C LEU A 86 0.21 7.87 -9.85
N ARG A 87 0.24 7.68 -11.17
CA ARG A 87 1.10 8.46 -12.07
C ARG A 87 0.74 9.95 -12.07
N LEU A 88 -0.55 10.28 -12.06
CA LEU A 88 -1.00 11.66 -11.97
C LEU A 88 -0.59 12.29 -10.65
N ILE A 89 -0.75 11.57 -9.54
CA ILE A 89 -0.33 12.00 -8.22
C ILE A 89 1.18 12.28 -8.22
N ASP A 90 2.00 11.33 -8.65
CA ASP A 90 3.46 11.44 -8.78
C ASP A 90 3.89 12.69 -9.57
N LEU A 91 3.22 12.99 -10.69
CA LEU A 91 3.49 14.16 -11.52
C LEU A 91 3.13 15.50 -10.85
N LEU A 92 2.07 15.53 -10.04
CA LEU A 92 1.60 16.76 -9.40
C LEU A 92 2.41 17.10 -8.15
N LEU A 93 2.91 16.08 -7.47
CA LEU A 93 3.46 16.27 -6.15
C LEU A 93 4.87 16.86 -6.18
N PRO A 94 5.12 17.90 -5.36
CA PRO A 94 6.48 18.34 -5.11
C PRO A 94 7.25 17.18 -4.48
N HIS A 95 8.26 16.70 -5.17
CA HIS A 95 9.21 15.75 -4.61
C HIS A 95 10.61 16.02 -5.14
N VAL A 96 11.60 15.50 -4.42
CA VAL A 96 13.01 15.71 -4.71
C VAL A 96 13.60 14.39 -5.16
N HIS A 97 14.00 14.32 -6.43
CA HIS A 97 14.79 13.20 -6.93
C HIS A 97 16.27 13.54 -6.72
N THR A 98 16.95 12.71 -5.92
CA THR A 98 18.41 12.84 -5.72
C THR A 98 19.06 11.70 -6.49
N ALA A 99 19.21 11.87 -7.80
CA ALA A 99 19.89 10.90 -8.66
C ALA A 99 21.20 11.51 -9.16
N HIS A 100 22.29 10.75 -9.11
CA HIS A 100 23.60 11.16 -9.65
C HIS A 100 24.19 12.47 -9.09
N GLY A 101 23.86 12.84 -7.85
CA GLY A 101 24.42 14.02 -7.17
C GLY A 101 23.74 15.35 -7.54
N GLU A 102 22.78 15.33 -8.46
CA GLU A 102 21.93 16.48 -8.77
C GLU A 102 20.60 16.35 -8.00
N THR A 103 20.14 17.46 -7.44
CA THR A 103 18.88 17.53 -6.70
C THR A 103 17.85 18.17 -7.63
N GLU A 104 17.12 17.34 -8.38
CA GLU A 104 16.03 17.83 -9.22
C GLU A 104 14.74 17.92 -8.40
N ARG A 105 14.04 19.06 -8.56
CA ARG A 105 12.72 19.29 -7.95
C ARG A 105 11.67 19.07 -9.03
N GLU A 106 10.96 17.96 -8.93
CA GLU A 106 9.84 17.61 -9.80
C GLU A 106 8.50 18.03 -9.17
N GLY A 107 7.46 18.09 -10.01
CA GLY A 107 6.13 18.52 -9.61
C GLY A 107 5.99 20.02 -9.36
N ILE A 108 4.97 20.40 -8.59
CA ILE A 108 4.67 21.81 -8.31
C ILE A 108 5.79 22.43 -7.46
N LYS A 109 6.36 23.55 -7.87
CA LYS A 109 7.43 24.22 -7.11
C LYS A 109 6.88 24.76 -5.79
N THR A 110 7.31 24.17 -4.67
CA THR A 110 6.96 24.63 -3.31
C THR A 110 8.21 25.02 -2.51
N PRO A 111 8.08 25.91 -1.50
CA PRO A 111 9.18 26.25 -0.61
C PRO A 111 9.42 25.20 0.50
N TRP A 112 8.86 23.99 0.37
CA TRP A 112 8.89 22.98 1.44
C TRP A 112 10.28 22.35 1.64
N GLY A 113 10.60 22.03 2.89
CA GLY A 113 11.85 21.38 3.26
C GLY A 113 11.83 19.87 3.01
N LYS A 114 13.02 19.24 3.00
CA LYS A 114 13.20 17.79 2.76
C LYS A 114 12.33 16.92 3.67
N SER A 115 12.17 17.29 4.94
CA SER A 115 11.33 16.55 5.90
C SER A 115 9.86 16.51 5.49
N THR A 116 9.30 17.64 5.09
CA THR A 116 7.90 17.74 4.62
C THR A 116 7.69 16.93 3.34
N LEU A 117 8.65 16.99 2.42
CA LEU A 117 8.57 16.25 1.16
C LEU A 117 8.68 14.73 1.38
N MET A 118 9.55 14.29 2.31
CA MET A 118 9.64 12.88 2.70
C MET A 118 8.36 12.41 3.39
N PHE A 119 7.79 13.19 4.30
CA PHE A 119 6.51 12.87 4.94
C PHE A 119 5.38 12.71 3.91
N LEU A 120 5.31 13.65 2.95
CA LEU A 120 4.33 13.59 1.86
C LEU A 120 4.53 12.32 1.02
N ALA A 121 5.75 12.05 0.56
CA ALA A 121 6.09 10.87 -0.22
C ALA A 121 5.68 9.55 0.48
N VAL A 122 6.01 9.42 1.77
CA VAL A 122 5.59 8.24 2.56
C VAL A 122 4.07 8.16 2.70
N THR A 123 3.39 9.28 2.97
CA THR A 123 1.92 9.31 3.11
C THR A 123 1.23 8.78 1.86
N LEU A 124 1.74 9.14 0.68
CA LEU A 124 1.15 8.76 -0.58
C LEU A 124 1.46 7.34 -1.00
N HIS A 125 2.56 6.77 -0.50
CA HIS A 125 2.86 5.35 -0.66
C HIS A 125 1.93 4.50 0.20
N ASN A 126 1.68 4.94 1.44
CA ASN A 126 0.80 4.22 2.37
C ASN A 126 -0.69 4.40 2.03
N PHE A 127 -1.05 5.39 1.22
CA PHE A 127 -2.45 5.62 0.82
C PHE A 127 -3.02 4.44 -0.02
N PRO A 128 -2.36 3.96 -1.09
CA PRO A 128 -2.73 2.73 -1.79
C PRO A 128 -2.82 1.49 -0.90
N GLU A 129 -1.88 1.31 0.03
CA GLU A 129 -1.89 0.17 0.96
C GLU A 129 -3.12 0.20 1.87
N GLY A 130 -3.42 1.38 2.45
CA GLY A 130 -4.62 1.57 3.26
C GLY A 130 -5.91 1.34 2.46
N MET A 131 -5.96 1.78 1.20
CA MET A 131 -7.08 1.50 0.31
C MET A 131 -7.22 0.00 0.01
N ALA A 132 -6.13 -0.72 -0.22
CA ALA A 132 -6.15 -2.15 -0.49
C ALA A 132 -6.73 -2.94 0.69
N VAL A 133 -6.31 -2.63 1.92
CA VAL A 133 -6.88 -3.23 3.14
C VAL A 133 -8.38 -2.90 3.25
N GLY A 134 -8.76 -1.64 2.98
CA GLY A 134 -10.15 -1.21 3.00
C GLY A 134 -11.03 -1.94 1.98
N VAL A 135 -10.55 -2.12 0.74
CA VAL A 135 -11.24 -2.87 -0.31
C VAL A 135 -11.31 -4.36 0.04
N GLY A 136 -10.24 -4.95 0.57
CA GLY A 136 -10.21 -6.34 1.00
C GLY A 136 -11.28 -6.66 2.04
N PHE A 137 -11.39 -5.85 3.11
CA PHE A 137 -12.47 -6.02 4.08
C PHE A 137 -13.84 -5.58 3.54
N GLY A 138 -13.89 -4.58 2.66
CA GLY A 138 -15.13 -4.12 2.02
C GLY A 138 -15.79 -5.17 1.11
N ALA A 139 -15.00 -6.05 0.50
CA ALA A 139 -15.50 -7.17 -0.29
C ALA A 139 -16.37 -8.13 0.56
N LEU A 140 -16.10 -8.24 1.87
CA LEU A 140 -16.88 -9.07 2.80
C LEU A 140 -18.35 -8.62 2.89
N ALA A 141 -18.63 -7.32 2.69
CA ALA A 141 -19.99 -6.80 2.72
C ALA A 141 -20.86 -7.31 1.56
N HIS A 142 -20.26 -7.86 0.49
CA HIS A 142 -20.94 -8.30 -0.72
C HIS A 142 -21.06 -9.83 -0.82
N GLY A 143 -21.07 -10.53 0.33
CA GLY A 143 -21.16 -11.99 0.38
C GLY A 143 -19.80 -12.68 0.36
N GLY A 144 -18.78 -12.02 0.92
CA GLY A 144 -17.45 -12.62 1.04
C GLY A 144 -17.48 -13.89 1.89
N ASP A 145 -16.81 -14.91 1.36
CA ASP A 145 -16.59 -16.21 1.97
C ASP A 145 -15.30 -16.22 2.84
N ALA A 146 -14.91 -17.40 3.31
CA ALA A 146 -13.68 -17.56 4.08
C ALA A 146 -12.41 -17.19 3.30
N THR A 147 -12.41 -17.30 1.96
CA THR A 147 -11.25 -16.98 1.13
C THR A 147 -11.01 -15.47 1.05
N SER A 148 -12.07 -14.68 0.94
CA SER A 148 -11.98 -13.22 0.95
C SER A 148 -11.56 -12.65 2.31
N ILE A 149 -11.89 -13.31 3.43
CA ILE A 149 -11.33 -12.95 4.75
C ILE A 149 -9.83 -13.24 4.80
N ALA A 150 -9.40 -14.41 4.30
CA ALA A 150 -7.99 -14.76 4.27
C ALA A 150 -7.18 -13.77 3.42
N ALA A 151 -7.72 -13.35 2.26
CA ALA A 151 -7.11 -12.33 1.41
C ALA A 151 -6.99 -10.96 2.12
N ALA A 152 -8.04 -10.53 2.82
CA ALA A 152 -8.03 -9.27 3.58
C ALA A 152 -7.02 -9.29 4.74
N ILE A 153 -6.89 -10.42 5.43
CA ILE A 153 -5.88 -10.60 6.48
C ILE A 153 -4.48 -10.62 5.88
N ALA A 154 -4.27 -11.33 4.77
CA ALA A 154 -2.98 -11.35 4.07
C ALA A 154 -2.54 -9.92 3.71
N LEU A 155 -3.44 -9.12 3.10
CA LEU A 155 -3.18 -7.70 2.81
C LEU A 155 -2.83 -6.86 4.04
N THR A 156 -3.42 -7.18 5.19
CA THR A 156 -3.17 -6.47 6.45
C THR A 156 -1.81 -6.81 7.05
N LEU A 157 -1.33 -8.04 6.83
CA LEU A 157 -0.05 -8.50 7.35
C LEU A 157 1.13 -8.06 6.48
N GLY A 158 0.88 -7.81 5.20
CA GLY A 158 1.92 -7.71 4.17
C GLY A 158 2.16 -9.07 3.58
#